data_AF-A0A481X541-F1
#
_entry.id   AF-A0A481X541-F1
#
_cell.length_a   1.000
_cell.length_b   1.000
_cell.length_c   1.000
_cell.angle_alpha   90.00
_cell.angle_beta   90.00
_cell.angle_gamma   90.00
#
_symmetry.space_group_name_H-M   'P 1'
#
loop_
_entity.id
_entity.type
_entity.pdbx_description
1 polymer ?
#
loop_
_entity_poly.entity_id
_entity_poly.type
_entity_poly.pdbx_seq_one_letter_code
_entity_poly.pdbx_strand_id
1 'polypeptide(L)'
;MVKKKTVRVATTIITENIARILLREGFLEDVREHREGKKSLLVLTSKSRERKEKRYITAPERISKPGLRIYSPFREIPKVLGGMGIVILSTSQGIMTDREARQKKIGGELLCILW
;
A
#
# COMPACT_ATOMS: atom_id res chain seq x y z
N MET A 1 -13.64 9.16 9.74
CA MET A 1 -12.61 9.35 8.69
C MET A 1 -12.85 10.69 7.99
N VAL A 2 -11.86 11.58 7.91
CA VAL A 2 -12.07 12.93 7.33
C VAL A 2 -12.09 12.87 5.80
N LYS A 3 -13.07 13.55 5.18
CA LYS A 3 -13.28 13.58 3.73
C LYS A 3 -12.25 14.49 3.00
N LYS A 4 -10.95 14.24 3.14
CA LYS A 4 -9.91 14.93 2.35
C LYS A 4 -9.59 14.16 1.07
N LYS A 5 -9.48 14.88 -0.06
CA LYS A 5 -9.08 14.33 -1.37
C LYS A 5 -7.56 14.05 -1.40
N THR A 6 -6.79 14.88 -0.72
CA THR A 6 -5.33 14.87 -0.77
C THR A 6 -4.73 14.73 0.64
N VAL A 7 -3.66 13.96 0.76
CA VAL A 7 -2.92 13.72 2.00
C VAL A 7 -1.43 13.95 1.77
N ARG A 8 -0.76 14.58 2.73
CA ARG A 8 0.69 14.81 2.71
C ARG A 8 1.36 13.85 3.68
N VAL A 9 2.36 13.10 3.22
CA VAL A 9 3.11 12.10 4.01
C VAL A 9 4.61 12.37 3.85
N ALA A 10 5.41 12.06 4.86
CA ALA A 10 6.86 12.18 4.75
C ALA A 10 7.42 11.21 3.70
N THR A 11 8.38 11.68 2.89
CA THR A 11 9.04 10.83 1.89
C THR A 11 10.12 9.98 2.56
N THR A 12 9.95 8.67 2.45
CA THR A 12 10.94 7.63 2.75
C THR A 12 10.95 6.64 1.61
N ILE A 13 12.00 5.83 1.49
CA ILE A 13 12.08 4.77 0.48
C ILE A 13 10.86 3.83 0.58
N ILE A 14 10.44 3.50 1.81
CA ILE A 14 9.30 2.60 2.03
C ILE A 14 7.98 3.25 1.60
N THR A 15 7.71 4.48 2.05
CA THR A 15 6.47 5.18 1.71
C THR A 15 6.35 5.47 0.22
N GLU A 16 7.47 5.75 -0.45
CA GLU A 16 7.50 5.96 -1.89
C GLU A 16 7.15 4.67 -2.64
N ASN A 17 7.77 3.54 -2.28
CA ASN A 17 7.47 2.25 -2.89
C ASN A 17 6.01 1.83 -2.67
N ILE A 18 5.48 2.02 -1.45
CA ILE A 18 4.06 1.76 -1.16
C ILE A 18 3.16 2.67 -2.00
N ALA A 19 3.48 3.96 -2.11
CA ALA A 19 2.68 4.90 -2.92
C ALA A 19 2.67 4.52 -4.40
N ARG A 20 3.81 4.08 -4.95
CA ARG A 20 3.91 3.59 -6.33
C ARG A 20 3.04 2.34 -6.56
N ILE A 21 3.03 1.39 -5.63
CA ILE A 21 2.16 0.21 -5.69
C ILE A 21 0.69 0.65 -5.65
N LEU A 22 0.31 1.51 -4.72
CA LEU A 22 -1.07 1.99 -4.60
C LEU A 22 -1.56 2.76 -5.84
N LEU A 23 -0.67 3.50 -6.50
CA LEU A 23 -0.97 4.17 -7.76
C LEU A 23 -1.20 3.16 -8.90
N ARG A 24 -0.31 2.16 -9.04
CA ARG A 24 -0.43 1.11 -10.06
C ARG A 24 -1.66 0.25 -9.89
N GLU A 25 -2.01 -0.11 -8.66
CA GLU A 25 -3.21 -0.89 -8.34
C GLU A 25 -4.50 -0.03 -8.41
N GLY A 26 -4.38 1.27 -8.65
CA GLY A 26 -5.50 2.17 -8.91
C GLY A 26 -6.24 2.67 -7.66
N PHE A 27 -5.65 2.52 -6.47
CA PHE A 27 -6.16 3.06 -5.21
C PHE A 27 -5.94 4.59 -5.10
N LEU A 28 -4.84 5.08 -5.70
CA LEU A 28 -4.53 6.49 -5.80
C LEU A 28 -4.77 7.00 -7.22
N GLU A 29 -5.13 8.27 -7.33
CA GLU A 29 -5.27 8.99 -8.60
C GLU A 29 -3.92 9.57 -9.03
N ASP A 30 -3.15 10.12 -8.09
CA ASP A 30 -1.89 10.80 -8.37
C ASP A 30 -0.97 10.78 -7.13
N VAL A 31 0.34 10.80 -7.36
CA VAL A 31 1.39 10.85 -6.35
C VAL A 31 2.43 11.88 -6.80
N ARG A 32 2.61 12.95 -6.02
CA ARG A 32 3.60 14.00 -6.32
C ARG A 32 4.59 14.17 -5.19
N GLU A 33 5.85 14.40 -5.54
CA GLU A 33 6.83 14.91 -4.59
C GLU A 33 6.68 16.41 -4.41
N HIS A 34 6.79 16.86 -3.17
CA HIS A 34 6.77 18.25 -2.79
C HIS A 34 7.86 18.49 -1.75
N ARG A 35 8.69 19.53 -1.96
CA ARG A 35 9.77 19.89 -1.05
C ARG A 35 9.40 21.18 -0.31
N GLU A 36 9.37 21.11 1.02
CA GLU A 36 9.26 22.27 1.90
C GLU A 36 10.60 22.45 2.63
N GLY A 37 11.44 23.33 2.08
CA GLY A 37 12.81 23.51 2.56
C GLY A 37 13.61 22.21 2.47
N LYS A 38 14.08 21.70 3.62
CA LYS A 38 14.83 20.42 3.71
C LYS A 38 13.93 19.18 3.79
N LYS A 39 12.61 19.34 3.94
CA LYS A 39 11.69 18.20 4.10
C LYS A 39 11.12 17.79 2.74
N SER A 40 11.29 16.52 2.39
CA SER A 40 10.61 15.91 1.24
C SER A 40 9.30 15.27 1.69
N LEU A 41 8.21 15.60 0.99
CA LEU A 41 6.86 15.13 1.25
C LEU A 41 6.26 14.51 -0.01
N LEU A 42 5.47 13.46 0.17
CA LEU A 42 4.61 12.87 -0.84
C LEU A 42 3.19 13.40 -0.68
N VAL A 43 2.67 13.99 -1.74
CA VAL A 43 1.29 14.45 -1.87
C VAL A 43 0.51 13.35 -2.61
N LEU A 44 -0.34 12.65 -1.86
CA LEU A 44 -1.15 11.53 -2.36
C LEU A 44 -2.56 12.01 -2.64
N THR A 45 -3.05 11.83 -3.86
CA THR A 45 -4.42 12.13 -4.25
C THR A 45 -5.22 10.83 -4.31
N SER A 46 -6.24 10.73 -3.46
CA SER A 46 -7.11 9.54 -3.41
C SER A 46 -8.10 9.53 -4.57
N LYS A 47 -8.29 8.35 -5.16
CA LYS A 47 -9.32 8.15 -6.20
C LYS A 47 -10.70 8.15 -5.56
N SER A 48 -11.58 9.03 -6.02
CA SER A 48 -12.99 9.09 -5.61
C SER A 48 -13.89 8.60 -6.73
N ARG A 49 -15.04 8.01 -6.40
CA ARG A 49 -16.07 7.65 -7.38
C ARG A 49 -17.13 8.76 -7.39
N GLU A 50 -17.26 9.48 -8.50
CA GLU A 50 -18.12 10.68 -8.62
C GLU A 50 -19.61 10.43 -8.35
N ARG A 51 -20.09 9.18 -8.42
CA ARG A 51 -21.53 8.85 -8.31
C ARG A 51 -21.96 8.14 -7.01
N LYS A 52 -21.03 7.70 -6.15
CA LYS A 52 -21.36 7.08 -4.86
C LYS A 52 -20.28 7.45 -3.85
N GLU A 53 -20.67 7.81 -2.63
CA GLU A 53 -19.80 8.09 -1.47
C GLU A 53 -18.86 6.93 -1.03
N LYS A 54 -18.65 5.91 -1.86
CA LYS A 54 -17.76 4.79 -1.60
C LYS A 54 -16.38 5.07 -2.21
N ARG A 55 -15.36 5.16 -1.32
CA ARG A 55 -13.95 5.24 -1.70
C ARG A 55 -13.45 3.88 -2.19
N TYR A 56 -12.40 3.89 -3.02
CA TYR A 56 -11.71 2.67 -3.47
C TYR A 56 -10.82 2.06 -2.37
N ILE A 57 -10.41 2.85 -1.36
CA ILE A 57 -9.73 2.37 -0.16
C ILE A 57 -10.75 2.41 0.97
N THR A 58 -11.17 1.25 1.42
CA THR A 58 -12.20 1.10 2.46
C THR A 58 -11.55 0.88 3.83
N ALA A 59 -10.50 0.06 3.91
CA ALA A 59 -9.80 -0.20 5.18
C ALA A 59 -8.36 -0.70 4.97
N PRO A 60 -7.33 0.16 5.13
CA PRO A 60 -5.96 -0.31 5.27
C PRO A 60 -5.76 -0.88 6.68
N GLU A 61 -5.36 -2.15 6.78
CA GLU A 61 -5.02 -2.79 8.05
C GLU A 61 -3.53 -3.18 8.07
N ARG A 62 -2.85 -2.86 9.18
CA ARG A 62 -1.44 -3.20 9.39
C ARG A 62 -1.33 -4.58 10.02
N ILE A 63 -0.68 -5.51 9.31
CA ILE A 63 -0.46 -6.89 9.77
C ILE A 63 0.77 -6.94 10.66
N SER A 64 1.97 -6.70 10.11
CA SER A 64 3.21 -6.71 10.87
C SER A 64 3.38 -5.43 11.68
N LYS A 65 3.48 -5.56 13.00
CA LYS A 65 3.63 -4.46 13.96
C LYS A 65 5.01 -4.54 14.62
N PRO A 66 5.58 -3.44 15.12
CA PRO A 66 6.90 -3.48 15.76
C PRO A 66 7.01 -4.51 16.90
N GLY A 67 5.94 -4.71 17.67
CA GLY A 67 5.89 -5.70 18.76
C GLY A 67 5.61 -7.15 18.32
N LEU A 68 5.16 -7.37 17.08
CA LEU A 68 4.96 -8.71 16.54
C LEU A 68 5.11 -8.69 15.01
N ARG A 69 6.23 -9.23 14.54
CA ARG A 69 6.56 -9.33 13.13
C ARG A 69 5.94 -10.58 12.52
N ILE A 70 5.19 -10.40 11.44
CA ILE A 70 4.49 -11.50 10.76
C ILE A 70 5.16 -11.76 9.42
N TYR A 71 5.65 -12.98 9.24
CA TYR A 71 6.28 -13.45 8.01
C TYR A 71 5.47 -14.60 7.41
N SER A 72 5.53 -14.75 6.09
CA SER A 72 4.86 -15.83 5.38
C SER A 72 5.73 -16.35 4.24
N PRO A 73 5.83 -17.68 4.04
CA PRO A 73 6.31 -18.24 2.78
C PRO A 73 5.32 -17.93 1.65
N PHE A 74 5.77 -18.01 0.39
CA PHE A 74 4.96 -17.66 -0.78
C PHE A 74 3.64 -18.45 -0.90
N ARG A 75 3.63 -19.69 -0.39
CA ARG A 75 2.46 -20.60 -0.43
C ARG A 75 1.35 -20.14 0.51
N GLU A 76 1.74 -19.59 1.66
CA GLU A 76 0.84 -19.23 2.75
C GLU A 76 0.46 -17.75 2.78
N ILE A 77 0.94 -16.96 1.81
CA ILE A 77 0.53 -15.56 1.67
C ILE A 77 -1.02 -15.55 1.68
N PRO A 78 -1.68 -14.68 2.46
CA PRO A 78 -3.14 -14.65 2.50
C PRO A 78 -3.71 -14.06 1.21
N LYS A 79 -4.96 -14.38 0.88
CA LYS A 79 -5.73 -13.71 -0.19
C LYS A 79 -6.77 -12.82 0.47
N VAL A 80 -6.75 -11.53 0.17
CA VAL A 80 -7.73 -10.57 0.71
C VAL A 80 -8.99 -10.60 -0.14
N LEU A 81 -10.15 -10.86 0.46
CA LEU A 81 -11.46 -10.91 -0.21
C LEU A 81 -11.47 -11.72 -1.52
N GLY A 82 -10.89 -12.92 -1.51
CA GLY A 82 -10.84 -13.78 -2.70
C GLY A 82 -9.93 -13.25 -3.82
N GLY A 83 -9.09 -12.24 -3.56
CA GLY A 83 -8.19 -11.61 -4.52
C GLY A 83 -8.64 -10.23 -5.00
N MET A 84 -9.74 -9.68 -4.47
CA MET A 84 -10.16 -8.29 -4.74
C MET A 84 -9.29 -7.27 -4.02
N GLY A 85 -8.79 -7.60 -2.83
CA GLY A 85 -7.82 -6.77 -2.12
C GLY A 85 -6.38 -7.16 -2.44
N ILE A 86 -5.45 -6.39 -1.90
CA ILE A 86 -4.01 -6.64 -2.03
C ILE A 86 -3.36 -6.81 -0.67
N VAL A 87 -2.32 -7.64 -0.61
CA VAL A 87 -1.36 -7.64 0.50
C VAL A 87 -0.09 -6.99 0.01
N ILE A 88 0.44 -6.03 0.76
CA ILE A 88 1.76 -5.47 0.54
C ILE A 88 2.73 -6.16 1.49
N LEU A 89 3.80 -6.71 0.95
CA LEU A 89 4.81 -7.43 1.71
C LEU A 89 6.22 -6.99 1.34
N SER A 90 7.12 -7.03 2.33
CA SER A 90 8.54 -6.80 2.15
C SER A 90 9.24 -8.12 1.90
N THR A 91 9.96 -8.23 0.79
CA THR A 91 10.70 -9.43 0.40
C THR A 91 12.18 -9.11 0.22
N SER A 92 13.01 -10.13 -0.01
CA SER A 92 14.43 -9.94 -0.34
C SER A 92 14.67 -9.19 -1.67
N GLN A 93 13.67 -9.09 -2.54
CA GLN A 93 13.74 -8.33 -3.80
C GLN A 93 13.00 -6.99 -3.73
N GLY A 94 12.68 -6.51 -2.53
CA GLY A 94 11.96 -5.26 -2.30
C GLY A 94 10.49 -5.47 -1.92
N ILE A 95 9.77 -4.35 -1.84
CA ILE A 95 8.34 -4.32 -1.49
C ILE A 95 7.51 -4.59 -2.73
N MET A 96 6.56 -5.52 -2.62
CA MET A 96 5.70 -5.92 -3.73
C MET A 96 4.32 -6.38 -3.25
N THR A 97 3.44 -6.68 -4.19
CA THR A 97 2.09 -7.24 -3.92
C THR A 97 2.11 -8.75 -3.72
N ASP A 98 1.07 -9.31 -3.12
CA ASP A 98 0.88 -10.76 -2.98
C ASP A 98 0.91 -11.49 -4.32
N ARG A 99 0.35 -10.87 -5.37
CA ARG A 99 0.32 -11.44 -6.73
C ARG A 99 1.74 -11.58 -7.29
N GLU A 100 2.54 -10.51 -7.20
CA GLU A 100 3.94 -10.51 -7.65
C GLU A 100 4.79 -11.50 -6.84
N ALA A 101 4.62 -11.52 -5.52
CA ALA A 101 5.35 -12.44 -4.65
C ALA A 101 5.05 -13.91 -4.96
N ARG A 102 3.78 -14.25 -5.22
CA ARG A 102 3.40 -15.62 -5.64
C ARG A 102 3.96 -15.99 -7.01
N GLN A 103 3.93 -15.07 -7.98
CA GLN A 103 4.50 -15.30 -9.30
C GLN A 103 6.01 -15.58 -9.21
N LYS A 104 6.72 -14.82 -8.39
CA LYS A 104 8.15 -14.99 -8.15
C LYS A 104 8.50 -16.13 -7.20
N LYS A 105 7.50 -16.72 -6.52
CA LYS A 105 7.65 -17.76 -5.48
C LYS A 105 8.53 -17.31 -4.30
N ILE A 106 8.38 -16.06 -3.88
CA ILE A 106 9.17 -15.46 -2.78
C ILE A 106 8.23 -15.11 -1.61
N GLY A 107 8.67 -15.43 -0.38
CA GLY A 107 8.00 -15.04 0.86
C GLY A 107 8.53 -13.73 1.43
N GLY A 108 7.99 -13.31 2.58
CA GLY A 108 8.42 -12.05 3.19
C GLY A 108 7.63 -11.64 4.42
N GLU A 109 7.89 -10.43 4.89
CA GLU A 109 7.16 -9.78 5.98
C GLU A 109 5.84 -9.20 5.44
N LEU A 110 4.71 -9.56 6.04
CA LEU A 110 3.40 -9.03 5.65
C LEU A 110 3.18 -7.66 6.29
N LEU A 111 3.29 -6.57 5.52
CA LEU A 111 3.24 -5.22 6.05
C LEU A 111 1.80 -4.78 6.33
N CYS A 112 0.97 -4.79 5.29
CA CYS A 112 -0.42 -4.35 5.37
C CYS A 112 -1.29 -4.96 4.28
N ILE A 113 -2.59 -4.87 4.49
CA ILE A 113 -3.64 -5.29 3.55
C ILE A 113 -4.57 -4.13 3.25
N LEU A 114 -5.05 -4.06 2.00
CA LEU A 114 -5.97 -3.03 1.52
C LEU A 114 -7.12 -3.64 0.71
N TRP A 115 -8.33 -3.13 0.94
CA TRP A 115 -9.56 -3.37 0.18
C TRP A 115 -10.57 -2.23 0.39
#